data_AF-A0A0R1MA25-F1
#
_entry.id   AF-A0A0R1MA25-F1
#
_cell.length_a   1.000
_cell.length_b   1.000
_cell.length_c   1.000
_cell.angle_alpha   90.00
_cell.angle_beta   90.00
_cell.angle_gamma   90.00
#
_symmetry.space_group_name_H-M   'P 1'
#
loop_
_entity.id
_entity.type
_entity.pdbx_description
1 polymer ?
#
loop_
_entity_poly.entity_id
_entity_poly.type
_entity_poly.pdbx_seq_one_letter_code
_entity_poly.pdbx_strand_id
1 'polypeptide(L)'
;MMGLILTGCGNKLSGAYTGKITLLFVEQKDTMIFDGDKVTEKQNGKVIDKGTYKIDGDDLTIKINDYHLRAKLSDNRNSFTITSADGIANLAKGTTYTKKE
;
A
#
# COMPACT_ATOMS: atom_id res chain seq x y z
N MET A 1 17.57 -30.88 -10.01
CA MET A 1 16.57 -30.14 -9.23
C MET A 1 16.31 -28.84 -9.97
N MET A 2 15.11 -28.66 -10.52
CA MET A 2 14.72 -27.43 -11.22
C MET A 2 14.87 -26.23 -10.28
N GLY A 3 15.79 -25.32 -10.58
CA GLY A 3 15.77 -23.99 -9.98
C GLY A 3 14.62 -23.21 -10.63
N LEU A 4 13.63 -22.84 -9.82
CA LEU A 4 12.51 -22.01 -10.26
C LEU A 4 13.04 -20.71 -10.88
N ILE A 5 12.65 -20.47 -12.12
CA ILE A 5 12.81 -19.20 -12.81
C ILE A 5 11.78 -18.25 -12.19
N LEU A 6 12.20 -17.30 -11.35
CA LEU A 6 11.35 -16.17 -10.97
C LEU A 6 11.62 -15.03 -11.96
N THR A 7 10.81 -15.04 -13.02
CA THR A 7 10.66 -13.98 -14.02
C THR A 7 10.40 -12.63 -13.34
N GLY A 8 11.40 -11.75 -13.36
CA GLY A 8 11.38 -10.40 -12.79
C GLY A 8 10.51 -9.36 -13.53
N CYS A 9 9.41 -9.75 -14.17
CA CYS A 9 8.46 -8.81 -14.79
C CYS A 9 7.02 -9.30 -14.54
N GLY A 10 6.31 -8.67 -13.59
CA GLY A 10 4.87 -8.91 -13.40
C GLY A 10 4.31 -8.59 -12.01
N ASN A 11 5.15 -8.45 -10.98
CA ASN A 11 4.67 -8.37 -9.60
C ASN A 11 4.36 -6.95 -9.08
N LYS A 12 4.31 -5.93 -9.94
CA LYS A 12 4.11 -4.53 -9.53
C LYS A 12 2.63 -4.18 -9.45
N LEU A 13 2.27 -3.36 -8.46
CA LEU A 13 0.96 -2.72 -8.41
C LEU A 13 0.93 -1.53 -9.37
N SER A 14 -0.25 -1.24 -9.88
CA SER A 14 -0.50 -0.06 -10.70
C SER A 14 -1.86 0.54 -10.38
N GLY A 15 -1.93 1.87 -10.48
CA GLY A 15 -3.17 2.62 -10.28
C GLY A 15 -3.42 3.02 -8.83
N ALA A 16 -4.63 3.53 -8.59
CA ALA A 16 -5.02 4.11 -7.33
C ALA A 16 -5.77 3.10 -6.45
N TYR A 17 -5.34 2.97 -5.20
CA TYR A 17 -6.00 2.17 -4.18
C TYR A 17 -6.50 3.12 -3.10
N THR A 18 -7.79 3.06 -2.78
CA THR A 18 -8.43 3.99 -1.84
C THR A 18 -8.91 3.25 -0.60
N GLY A 19 -8.62 3.82 0.56
CA GLY A 19 -9.12 3.39 1.86
C GLY A 19 -9.74 4.56 2.62
N LYS A 20 -10.39 4.25 3.74
CA LYS A 20 -10.86 5.23 4.72
C LYS A 20 -10.14 4.97 6.03
N ILE A 21 -9.50 6.00 6.56
CA ILE A 21 -8.84 5.95 7.87
C ILE A 21 -9.54 6.95 8.79
N THR A 22 -9.64 6.62 10.08
CA THR A 22 -10.14 7.55 11.09
C THR A 22 -8.95 8.12 11.84
N LEU A 23 -8.67 9.40 11.64
CA LEU A 23 -7.62 10.11 12.38
C LEU A 23 -8.27 11.17 13.25
N LEU A 24 -7.98 11.15 14.56
CA LEU A 24 -8.53 12.10 15.53
C LEU A 24 -10.07 12.24 15.42
N PHE A 25 -10.78 11.11 15.33
CA PHE A 25 -12.25 11.03 15.19
C PHE A 25 -12.82 11.58 13.87
N VAL A 26 -11.97 11.95 12.90
CA VAL A 26 -12.40 12.41 11.58
C VAL A 26 -12.07 11.34 10.54
N GLU A 27 -13.07 10.94 9.76
CA GLU A 27 -12.86 10.06 8.61
C GLU A 27 -12.12 10.82 7.50
N GLN A 28 -11.04 10.23 7.02
CA GLN A 28 -10.21 10.75 5.95
C GLN A 28 -10.22 9.75 4.80
N LYS A 29 -10.40 10.26 3.58
CA LYS A 29 -10.13 9.46 2.39
C LYS A 29 -8.63 9.48 2.16
N ASP A 30 -8.04 8.29 2.16
CA ASP A 30 -6.64 8.12 1.81
C ASP A 30 -6.50 7.32 0.50
N THR A 31 -5.51 7.64 -0.31
CA THR A 31 -5.30 7.04 -1.62
C THR A 31 -3.82 6.82 -1.91
N MET A 32 -3.45 5.56 -2.11
CA MET A 32 -2.11 5.14 -2.50
C MET A 32 -2.07 4.91 -4.01
N ILE A 33 -1.25 5.65 -4.74
CA ILE A 33 -1.08 5.53 -6.19
C ILE A 33 0.24 4.83 -6.47
N PHE A 34 0.16 3.66 -7.10
CA PHE A 34 1.33 2.85 -7.46
C PHE A 34 1.69 3.05 -8.93
N ASP A 35 2.97 3.30 -9.18
CA ASP A 35 3.55 3.45 -10.51
C ASP A 35 5.00 2.92 -10.52
N GLY A 36 5.22 1.82 -11.22
CA GLY A 36 6.48 1.09 -11.14
C GLY A 36 6.78 0.66 -9.71
N ASP A 37 7.93 1.06 -9.16
CA ASP A 37 8.35 0.76 -7.77
C ASP A 37 8.02 1.91 -6.80
N LYS A 38 7.29 2.93 -7.26
CA LYS A 38 6.96 4.12 -6.49
C LYS A 38 5.53 4.04 -5.98
N VAL A 39 5.31 4.70 -4.85
CA VAL A 39 3.98 5.00 -4.30
C VAL A 39 3.86 6.49 -4.05
N THR A 40 2.69 7.07 -4.32
CA THR A 40 2.32 8.43 -3.92
C THR A 40 1.09 8.36 -3.04
N GLU A 41 1.15 8.92 -1.84
CA GLU A 41 0.03 8.99 -0.91
C GLU A 41 -0.73 10.31 -1.11
N LYS A 42 -2.05 10.21 -1.13
CA LYS A 42 -2.96 11.35 -1.20
C LYS A 42 -4.03 11.28 -0.13
N GLN A 43 -4.02 12.25 0.77
CA GLN A 43 -5.12 12.49 1.70
C GLN A 43 -6.07 13.54 1.14
N ASN A 44 -7.35 13.19 1.02
CA ASN A 44 -8.40 14.04 0.45
C ASN A 44 -8.02 14.64 -0.92
N GLY A 45 -7.31 13.86 -1.74
CA GLY A 45 -6.89 14.24 -3.10
C GLY A 45 -5.63 15.10 -3.19
N LYS A 46 -5.07 15.56 -2.06
CA LYS A 46 -3.79 16.28 -2.02
C LYS A 46 -2.65 15.30 -1.79
N VAL A 47 -1.57 15.43 -2.56
CA VAL A 47 -0.35 14.64 -2.30
C VAL A 47 0.22 15.08 -0.97
N ILE A 48 0.38 14.13 -0.05
CA ILE A 48 0.99 14.39 1.26
C ILE A 48 2.40 13.83 1.31
N ASP A 49 2.61 12.63 0.76
CA ASP A 49 3.91 11.96 0.80
C ASP A 49 4.16 11.08 -0.43
N LYS A 50 5.41 10.64 -0.57
CA LYS A 50 5.88 9.75 -1.64
C LYS A 50 6.84 8.71 -1.08
N GLY A 51 6.94 7.58 -1.76
CA GLY A 51 7.71 6.47 -1.28
C GLY A 51 7.99 5.40 -2.31
N THR A 52 8.41 4.25 -1.80
CA THR A 52 8.64 3.03 -2.57
C THR A 52 7.95 1.86 -1.89
N TYR A 53 7.80 0.76 -2.60
CA TYR A 53 7.23 -0.45 -2.04
C TYR A 53 7.92 -1.70 -2.58
N LYS A 54 7.71 -2.82 -1.89
CA LYS A 54 8.15 -4.15 -2.28
C LYS A 54 7.04 -5.16 -2.02
N ILE A 55 6.98 -6.19 -2.87
CA ILE A 55 6.07 -7.33 -2.70
C ILE A 55 6.92 -8.60 -2.59
N ASP A 56 6.63 -9.39 -1.57
CA ASP A 56 7.17 -10.74 -1.36
C ASP A 56 6.01 -11.68 -1.05
N GLY A 57 5.63 -12.53 -2.02
CA GLY A 57 4.39 -13.32 -1.93
C GLY A 57 3.15 -12.42 -1.78
N ASP A 58 2.44 -12.59 -0.66
CA ASP A 58 1.28 -11.79 -0.27
C ASP A 58 1.63 -10.61 0.65
N ASP A 59 2.90 -10.46 1.03
CA ASP A 59 3.38 -9.36 1.87
C ASP A 59 3.70 -8.13 1.03
N LEU A 60 3.06 -7.01 1.37
CA LEU A 60 3.33 -5.69 0.82
C LEU A 60 4.02 -4.85 1.90
N THR A 61 5.24 -4.39 1.62
CA THR A 61 5.95 -3.43 2.47
C THR A 61 6.05 -2.10 1.74
N ILE A 62 5.57 -1.04 2.37
CA ILE A 62 5.60 0.32 1.82
C ILE A 62 6.47 1.18 2.73
N LYS A 63 7.37 1.96 2.12
CA LYS A 63 8.21 2.94 2.80
C LYS A 63 7.87 4.34 2.29
N ILE A 64 7.36 5.19 3.17
CA ILE A 64 6.98 6.57 2.85
C ILE A 64 7.68 7.49 3.85
N ASN A 65 8.61 8.32 3.36
CA ASN A 65 9.45 9.19 4.19
C ASN A 65 9.95 8.51 5.47
N ASP A 66 9.42 8.91 6.63
CA ASP A 66 9.87 8.51 7.96
C ASP A 66 9.11 7.30 8.54
N TYR A 67 8.18 6.69 7.81
CA TYR A 67 7.40 5.56 8.31
C TYR A 67 7.34 4.39 7.34
N HIS A 68 7.22 3.19 7.91
CA HIS A 68 6.98 1.96 7.17
C HIS A 68 5.58 1.42 7.46
N LEU A 69 4.96 0.88 6.42
CA LEU A 69 3.70 0.14 6.48
C LEU A 69 3.96 -1.30 6.03
N ARG A 70 3.32 -2.24 6.71
CA ARG A 70 3.15 -3.62 6.24
C ARG A 70 1.68 -3.88 5.98
N ALA A 71 1.41 -4.61 4.92
CA ALA A 71 0.07 -4.97 4.51
C ALA A 71 0.05 -6.37 3.91
N LYS A 72 -1.14 -6.97 3.90
CA LYS A 72 -1.43 -8.21 3.18
C LYS A 72 -2.18 -7.89 1.89
N LEU A 73 -1.61 -8.31 0.77
CA LEU A 73 -2.17 -8.16 -0.57
C LEU A 73 -3.16 -9.29 -0.85
N SER A 74 -4.30 -8.99 -1.44
CA SER A 74 -5.25 -10.01 -1.88
C SER A 74 -4.67 -10.83 -3.05
N ASP A 75 -5.16 -12.06 -3.24
CA ASP A 75 -4.70 -12.94 -4.33
C ASP A 75 -4.87 -12.31 -5.71
N ASN A 76 -5.97 -11.57 -5.92
CA ASN A 76 -6.25 -10.85 -7.16
C ASN A 76 -5.54 -9.48 -7.24
N ARG A 77 -4.81 -9.09 -6.19
CA ARG A 77 -4.06 -7.83 -6.04
C ARG A 77 -4.89 -6.56 -6.17
N ASN A 78 -6.21 -6.67 -6.15
CA ASN A 78 -7.12 -5.53 -6.23
C ASN A 78 -7.39 -4.91 -4.87
N SER A 79 -6.89 -5.49 -3.78
CA SER A 79 -6.91 -4.85 -2.48
C SER A 79 -5.71 -5.24 -1.63
N PHE A 80 -5.41 -4.42 -0.62
CA PHE A 80 -4.48 -4.79 0.45
C PHE A 80 -5.01 -4.27 1.78
N THR A 81 -4.68 -4.94 2.88
CA THR A 81 -5.08 -4.53 4.23
C THR A 81 -3.85 -4.27 5.08
N ILE A 82 -3.77 -3.09 5.69
CA ILE A 82 -2.65 -2.71 6.57
C ILE A 82 -2.66 -3.64 7.80
N THR A 83 -1.54 -4.31 8.05
CA THR A 83 -1.37 -5.21 9.19
C THR A 83 -0.59 -4.57 10.33
N SER A 84 0.32 -3.63 10.01
CA SER A 84 1.08 -2.83 10.98
C SER A 84 1.71 -1.62 10.31
N ALA A 85 2.01 -0.59 11.09
CA ALA A 85 2.87 0.51 10.68
C ALA A 85 3.73 1.03 11.82
N ASP A 86 4.70 1.89 11.50
CA ASP A 86 5.48 2.61 12.48
C ASP A 86 4.71 3.84 13.04
N GLY A 87 4.88 4.12 14.34
CA GLY A 87 4.39 5.36 14.97
C GLY A 87 2.88 5.59 14.83
N ILE A 88 2.49 6.84 14.57
CA ILE A 88 1.08 7.25 14.45
C ILE A 88 0.38 6.63 13.23
N ALA A 89 1.14 6.23 12.20
CA ALA A 89 0.59 5.57 11.02
C ALA A 89 -0.06 4.21 11.35
N ASN A 90 0.28 3.62 12.51
CA ASN A 90 -0.32 2.35 12.94
C ASN A 90 -1.82 2.46 13.24
N LEU A 91 -2.37 3.68 13.34
CA LEU A 91 -3.82 3.93 13.39
C LEU A 91 -4.56 3.45 12.12
N ALA A 92 -3.85 3.31 10.99
CA ALA A 92 -4.41 2.75 9.77
C ALA A 92 -4.47 1.21 9.77
N LYS A 93 -4.02 0.54 10.84
CA LYS A 93 -4.08 -0.93 10.94
C LYS A 93 -5.52 -1.43 10.80
N GLY A 94 -5.71 -2.44 9.97
CA GLY A 94 -7.01 -3.00 9.63
C GLY A 94 -7.74 -2.27 8.51
N THR A 95 -7.24 -1.12 8.05
CA THR A 95 -7.79 -0.45 6.87
C THR A 95 -7.47 -1.24 5.61
N THR A 96 -8.52 -1.59 4.87
CA THR A 96 -8.41 -2.17 3.53
C THR A 96 -8.46 -1.06 2.49
N TYR A 97 -7.50 -1.12 1.57
CA TYR A 97 -7.41 -0.26 0.40
C TYR A 97 -7.80 -1.08 -0.82
N THR A 98 -8.71 -0.56 -1.63
CA THR A 98 -9.21 -1.25 -2.83
C THR A 98 -8.87 -0.44 -4.07
N LYS A 99 -8.42 -1.13 -5.11
CA LYS A 99 -8.15 -0.55 -6.43
C LYS A 99 -9.43 0.06 -6.97
N LYS A 100 -9.36 1.34 -7.32
CA LYS A 100 -10.46 2.02 -8.00
C LYS A 100 -10.34 1.70 -9.50
N GLU A 101 -11.40 1.15 -10.07
CA GLU A 101 -11.56 0.97 -11.52
C GLU A 101 -11.55 2.31 -12.25
#